data_AF-A0A6I1Z226-F1
#
_entry.id   AF-A0A6I1Z226-F1
#
_cell.length_a   1.000
_cell.length_b   1.000
_cell.length_c   1.000
_cell.angle_alpha   90.00
_cell.angle_beta   90.00
_cell.angle_gamma   90.00
#
_symmetry.space_group_name_H-M   'P 1'
#
loop_
_entity.id
_entity.type
_entity.pdbx_description
1 polymer ?
#
loop_
_entity_poly.entity_id
_entity_poly.type
_entity_poly.pdbx_seq_one_letter_code
_entity_poly.pdbx_strand_id
1 'polypeptide(L)'
;MRRRGRTTRWQRGGRPTGAGARVAVVTAVLCAVAAMPGGTAAGGEQGTYSGVNAAASSGASPGTYAFAPDARSVTGAAGTADAPRLEAGRTYRSSLPGNGKLYYRLDLDATSDAYGSVTAIPRAGTEVSANDGIKVSLQDADHSSCSVQATRFGTSRSAHPVAAWGTREASRGSVLCQGAGTYYLVVERADAATASPDAWDLEIAVVTEPRLKSAEAPKAPEGWDSASPQPMTGDPVERPGGAGFASARPLGQGVWRDDLTPGQTAFYKVPVDWGQQLYATAELGGSSGASGYVSGALTMTLYNPVRGYVQERNTGYDGRQVSYALAVLPPVRYANRYAIPEQVRTMRFAGSYYLVVHLAAQVADEAGQGPRRVTLHVRVRGAAQAGPGYAGSSEPRGVFDVTAGDLVAAGGSGGDRGSDTVMTAVAVSGIGAGTVLLGALGVWTVAARRRSRE
;
A
#
# COMPACT_ATOMS: atom_id res chain seq x y z
N MET A 1 33.91 -0.79 -75.99
CA MET A 1 32.75 -1.13 -76.84
C MET A 1 31.49 -0.69 -76.08
N ARG A 2 30.82 0.42 -76.48
CA ARG A 2 29.58 0.45 -77.30
C ARG A 2 28.51 -0.52 -76.77
N ARG A 3 27.24 -0.17 -76.51
CA ARG A 3 26.38 1.02 -76.78
C ARG A 3 25.04 0.75 -76.02
N ARG A 4 24.43 1.77 -75.37
CA ARG A 4 23.15 2.47 -75.71
C ARG A 4 21.87 1.60 -75.68
N GLY A 5 20.70 2.08 -75.25
CA GLY A 5 20.21 3.44 -74.94
C GLY A 5 18.78 3.38 -74.35
N ARG A 6 18.34 4.38 -73.56
CA ARG A 6 17.50 5.56 -73.93
C ARG A 6 16.03 5.18 -74.19
N THR A 7 14.99 5.81 -73.64
CA THR A 7 14.59 7.26 -73.58
C THR A 7 13.44 7.43 -72.56
N THR A 8 13.34 8.40 -71.62
CA THR A 8 13.10 9.88 -71.65
C THR A 8 11.81 10.42 -72.28
N ARG A 9 10.94 11.06 -71.45
CA ARG A 9 10.38 12.45 -71.55
C ARG A 9 9.52 12.73 -70.30
N TRP A 10 9.76 13.74 -69.44
CA TRP A 10 9.57 15.22 -69.58
C TRP A 10 8.11 15.57 -69.97
N GLN A 11 7.36 16.46 -69.31
CA GLN A 11 7.74 17.78 -68.79
C GLN A 11 6.58 18.46 -68.00
N ARG A 12 6.95 19.35 -67.04
CA ARG A 12 6.37 20.67 -66.62
C ARG A 12 4.84 20.83 -66.52
N GLY A 13 4.24 21.53 -65.55
CA GLY A 13 4.70 22.55 -64.60
C GLY A 13 3.50 23.46 -64.29
N GLY A 14 3.41 24.02 -63.07
CA GLY A 14 2.35 24.98 -62.73
C GLY A 14 2.12 25.15 -61.23
N ARG A 15 2.70 26.21 -60.66
CA ARG A 15 2.22 26.99 -59.49
C ARG A 15 2.00 28.42 -60.02
N PRO A 16 1.28 29.37 -59.36
CA PRO A 16 0.93 29.41 -57.94
C PRO A 16 -0.47 30.02 -57.61
N THR A 17 -0.70 30.25 -56.31
CA THR A 17 -1.60 31.23 -55.65
C THR A 17 -3.05 30.82 -55.34
N GLY A 18 -3.47 31.14 -54.10
CA GLY A 18 -4.88 31.14 -53.69
C GLY A 18 -5.08 30.83 -52.22
N ALA A 19 -5.47 31.83 -51.44
CA ALA A 19 -5.63 31.85 -49.99
C ALA A 19 -6.77 30.97 -49.45
N GLY A 20 -6.73 30.68 -48.14
CA GLY A 20 -7.89 30.14 -47.42
C GLY A 20 -7.58 29.45 -46.10
N ALA A 21 -6.94 30.14 -45.16
CA ALA A 21 -6.91 29.68 -43.76
C ALA A 21 -8.31 29.86 -43.15
N ARG A 22 -9.07 28.78 -43.01
CA ARG A 22 -10.34 28.77 -42.25
C ARG A 22 -10.02 28.66 -40.77
N VAL A 23 -10.12 29.77 -40.05
CA VAL A 23 -10.14 29.82 -38.59
C VAL A 23 -11.55 29.40 -38.14
N ALA A 24 -11.66 28.25 -37.47
CA ALA A 24 -12.86 27.86 -36.76
C ALA A 24 -12.89 28.59 -35.40
N VAL A 25 -13.85 29.51 -35.24
CA VAL A 25 -14.17 30.15 -33.97
C VAL A 25 -15.11 29.21 -33.21
N VAL A 26 -14.65 28.66 -32.08
CA VAL A 26 -15.52 27.99 -31.11
C VAL A 26 -15.82 28.99 -30.00
N THR A 27 -17.05 29.48 -30.00
CA THR A 27 -17.64 30.35 -28.97
C THR A 27 -17.89 29.55 -27.69
N ALA A 28 -17.19 29.87 -26.61
CA ALA A 28 -17.52 29.40 -25.27
C ALA A 28 -18.62 30.30 -24.69
N VAL A 29 -19.78 29.71 -24.41
CA VAL A 29 -20.91 30.35 -23.72
C VAL A 29 -20.58 30.41 -22.22
N LEU A 30 -20.47 31.62 -21.68
CA LEU A 30 -20.48 31.87 -20.23
C LEU A 30 -21.91 31.68 -19.70
N CYS A 31 -22.12 30.70 -18.82
CA CYS A 31 -23.29 30.65 -17.96
C CYS A 31 -23.04 31.51 -16.72
N ALA A 32 -23.94 32.48 -16.52
CA ALA A 32 -23.95 33.42 -15.41
C ALA A 32 -24.22 32.73 -14.07
N VAL A 33 -23.46 33.13 -13.04
CA VAL A 33 -23.71 32.82 -11.63
C VAL A 33 -24.81 33.76 -11.15
N ALA A 34 -26.00 33.24 -10.89
CA ALA A 34 -27.06 33.98 -10.21
C ALA A 34 -26.83 33.91 -8.69
N ALA A 35 -26.47 35.05 -8.12
CA ALA A 35 -26.52 35.30 -6.68
C ALA A 35 -27.99 35.40 -6.25
N MET A 36 -28.36 34.69 -5.18
CA MET A 36 -29.62 34.93 -4.47
C MET A 36 -29.35 35.61 -3.11
N PRO A 37 -30.25 36.51 -2.66
CA PRO A 37 -30.01 37.42 -1.54
C PRO A 37 -30.29 36.76 -0.18
N GLY A 38 -29.60 37.26 0.84
CA GLY A 38 -29.87 36.96 2.24
C GLY A 38 -31.25 37.47 2.69
N GLY A 39 -31.91 36.65 3.51
CA GLY A 39 -33.11 37.02 4.25
C GLY A 39 -32.85 36.82 5.74
N THR A 40 -32.76 37.92 6.48
CA THR A 40 -32.90 37.98 7.93
C THR A 40 -34.38 38.12 8.29
N ALA A 41 -34.90 37.24 9.14
CA ALA A 41 -36.03 37.57 10.02
C ALA A 41 -36.00 36.66 11.27
N ALA A 42 -36.11 37.30 12.42
CA ALA A 42 -36.13 36.71 13.75
C ALA A 42 -37.56 36.35 14.20
N GLY A 43 -37.67 35.39 15.12
CA GLY A 43 -38.75 35.34 16.13
C GLY A 43 -39.45 33.98 16.34
N GLY A 44 -39.16 33.32 17.48
CA GLY A 44 -39.97 32.29 18.17
C GLY A 44 -40.12 30.93 17.46
N GLU A 45 -40.07 29.74 18.05
CA GLU A 45 -40.23 29.26 19.43
C GLU A 45 -39.46 27.93 19.60
N GLN A 46 -39.40 27.45 20.84
CA GLN A 46 -38.67 26.29 21.36
C GLN A 46 -38.81 24.98 20.53
N GLY A 47 -37.68 24.33 20.25
CA GLY A 47 -37.65 22.98 19.66
C GLY A 47 -36.25 22.37 19.70
N THR A 48 -36.03 21.50 20.68
CA THR A 48 -34.79 20.76 20.98
C THR A 48 -34.36 19.86 19.80
N TYR A 49 -33.24 20.15 19.12
CA TYR A 49 -32.53 19.14 18.31
C TYR A 49 -31.02 19.33 18.37
N SER A 50 -30.38 18.28 18.91
CA SER A 50 -28.94 18.04 18.98
C SER A 50 -28.36 17.85 17.57
N GLY A 51 -27.18 18.42 17.30
CA GLY A 51 -26.55 18.36 15.97
C GLY A 51 -25.06 18.65 16.01
N VAL A 52 -24.29 17.88 16.78
CA VAL A 52 -22.85 17.72 16.54
C VAL A 52 -22.67 16.80 15.34
N ASN A 53 -22.15 17.34 14.23
CA ASN A 53 -21.67 16.56 13.10
C ASN A 53 -20.40 15.79 13.51
N ALA A 54 -20.59 14.65 14.17
CA ALA A 54 -19.59 13.61 14.27
C ALA A 54 -19.50 12.93 12.90
N ALA A 55 -18.32 13.03 12.27
CA ALA A 55 -17.99 12.21 11.11
C ALA A 55 -18.25 10.75 11.45
N ALA A 56 -19.08 10.09 10.64
CA ALA A 56 -19.45 8.70 10.80
C ALA A 56 -18.21 7.81 10.80
N SER A 57 -17.77 7.41 11.99
CA SER A 57 -16.91 6.26 12.19
C SER A 57 -17.67 5.03 11.72
N SER A 58 -17.24 4.43 10.61
CA SER A 58 -17.70 3.12 10.17
C SER A 58 -17.60 2.13 11.33
N GLY A 59 -18.74 1.62 11.78
CA GLY A 59 -18.89 0.80 12.99
C GLY A 59 -18.28 -0.60 12.87
N ALA A 60 -16.95 -0.67 12.93
CA ALA A 60 -16.28 -1.88 13.37
C ALA A 60 -16.25 -1.86 14.91
N SER A 61 -16.82 -2.87 15.56
CA SER A 61 -16.60 -3.10 16.99
C SER A 61 -15.09 -3.22 17.26
N PRO A 62 -14.58 -2.74 18.41
CA PRO A 62 -13.19 -2.97 18.80
C PRO A 62 -12.83 -4.45 18.64
N GLY A 63 -11.77 -4.73 17.87
CA GLY A 63 -11.30 -6.10 17.61
C GLY A 63 -11.78 -6.75 16.30
N THR A 64 -12.71 -6.16 15.55
CA THR A 64 -13.13 -6.70 14.24
C THR A 64 -12.28 -6.14 13.10
N TYR A 65 -11.84 -7.01 12.19
CA TYR A 65 -11.09 -6.59 10.99
C TYR A 65 -11.94 -5.68 10.09
N ALA A 66 -11.39 -4.52 9.73
CA ALA A 66 -12.00 -3.58 8.80
C ALA A 66 -11.50 -3.84 7.38
N PHE A 67 -12.30 -4.58 6.61
CA PHE A 67 -12.08 -4.78 5.18
C PHE A 67 -12.04 -3.47 4.40
N ALA A 68 -11.44 -3.49 3.21
CA ALA A 68 -11.56 -2.40 2.27
C ALA A 68 -13.05 -2.10 1.99
N PRO A 69 -13.46 -0.82 2.02
CA PRO A 69 -14.86 -0.43 1.91
C PRO A 69 -15.46 -0.78 0.55
N ASP A 70 -14.63 -0.83 -0.49
CA ASP A 70 -14.97 -1.18 -1.87
C ASP A 70 -14.67 -2.64 -2.24
N ALA A 71 -14.32 -3.48 -1.25
CA ALA A 71 -14.01 -4.88 -1.51
C ALA A 71 -15.23 -5.64 -2.03
N ARG A 72 -15.07 -6.30 -3.18
CA ARG A 72 -16.15 -7.07 -3.83
C ARG A 72 -16.21 -8.50 -3.29
N SER A 73 -17.40 -9.02 -3.02
CA SER A 73 -17.55 -10.43 -2.66
C SER A 73 -17.24 -11.35 -3.84
N VAL A 74 -16.50 -12.42 -3.58
CA VAL A 74 -16.17 -13.46 -4.56
C VAL A 74 -16.07 -14.82 -3.86
N THR A 75 -16.57 -15.87 -4.50
CA THR A 75 -16.50 -17.25 -3.98
C THR A 75 -15.42 -18.01 -4.72
N GLY A 76 -14.35 -18.41 -4.02
CA GLY A 76 -13.28 -19.22 -4.61
C GLY A 76 -13.81 -20.59 -5.08
N ALA A 77 -13.27 -21.10 -6.18
CA ALA A 77 -13.65 -22.42 -6.68
C ALA A 77 -12.76 -23.51 -6.11
N ALA A 78 -13.24 -24.76 -6.06
CA ALA A 78 -12.45 -25.92 -5.65
C ALA A 78 -11.46 -26.40 -6.74
N GLY A 79 -11.53 -25.84 -7.95
CA GLY A 79 -10.66 -26.15 -9.09
C GLY A 79 -10.60 -25.01 -10.10
N THR A 80 -9.83 -25.20 -11.16
CA THR A 80 -9.50 -24.15 -12.15
C THR A 80 -10.61 -23.84 -13.16
N ALA A 81 -11.52 -24.80 -13.41
CA ALA A 81 -12.59 -24.66 -14.41
C ALA A 81 -13.58 -23.53 -14.07
N ASP A 82 -14.00 -23.46 -12.81
CA ASP A 82 -15.00 -22.48 -12.33
C ASP A 82 -14.37 -21.33 -11.55
N ALA A 83 -13.05 -21.20 -11.58
CA ALA A 83 -12.33 -20.20 -10.79
C ALA A 83 -12.76 -18.77 -11.22
N PRO A 84 -13.28 -17.95 -10.27
CA PRO A 84 -13.70 -16.60 -10.58
C PRO A 84 -12.51 -15.71 -10.90
N ARG A 85 -12.72 -14.73 -11.76
CA ARG A 85 -11.68 -13.79 -12.18
C ARG A 85 -11.44 -12.71 -11.11
N LEU A 86 -10.17 -12.45 -10.80
CA LEU A 86 -9.73 -11.28 -10.05
C LEU A 86 -9.11 -10.26 -11.01
N GLU A 87 -9.43 -8.99 -10.80
CA GLU A 87 -8.91 -7.86 -11.57
C GLU A 87 -7.78 -7.17 -10.78
N ALA A 88 -6.71 -6.78 -11.47
CA ALA A 88 -5.66 -5.94 -10.89
C ALA A 88 -6.24 -4.60 -10.42
N GLY A 89 -5.72 -4.07 -9.31
CA GLY A 89 -6.21 -2.83 -8.70
C GLY A 89 -7.52 -2.98 -7.92
N ARG A 90 -8.07 -4.19 -7.78
CA ARG A 90 -9.27 -4.47 -6.98
C ARG A 90 -8.95 -5.24 -5.71
N THR A 91 -9.80 -5.02 -4.72
CA THR A 91 -9.84 -5.79 -3.48
C THR A 91 -11.12 -6.63 -3.45
N TYR A 92 -11.03 -7.83 -2.87
CA TYR A 92 -12.14 -8.78 -2.80
C TYR A 92 -12.28 -9.36 -1.40
N ARG A 93 -13.51 -9.77 -1.05
CA ARG A 93 -13.82 -10.56 0.14
C ARG A 93 -14.16 -11.98 -0.28
N SER A 94 -13.63 -12.96 0.43
CA SER A 94 -13.94 -14.37 0.24
C SER A 94 -13.96 -15.12 1.58
N SER A 95 -14.13 -16.44 1.56
CA SER A 95 -14.14 -17.27 2.77
C SER A 95 -13.34 -18.52 2.53
N LEU A 96 -12.36 -18.78 3.40
CA LEU A 96 -11.45 -19.93 3.33
C LEU A 96 -11.94 -21.03 4.28
N PRO A 97 -12.37 -22.20 3.77
CA PRO A 97 -12.71 -23.34 4.60
C PRO A 97 -11.50 -23.88 5.39
N GLY A 98 -11.76 -24.69 6.42
CA GLY A 98 -10.72 -25.35 7.22
C GLY A 98 -9.85 -26.34 6.44
N ASN A 99 -10.30 -26.80 5.27
CA ASN A 99 -9.55 -27.72 4.41
C ASN A 99 -9.79 -27.44 2.92
N GLY A 100 -8.96 -28.05 2.07
CA GLY A 100 -9.02 -27.88 0.61
C GLY A 100 -8.34 -26.61 0.11
N LYS A 101 -8.38 -26.43 -1.21
CA LYS A 101 -7.77 -25.30 -1.92
C LYS A 101 -8.86 -24.48 -2.60
N LEU A 102 -8.71 -23.16 -2.56
CA LEU A 102 -9.49 -22.22 -3.34
C LEU A 102 -8.68 -21.66 -4.49
N TYR A 103 -9.28 -21.62 -5.67
CA TYR A 103 -8.68 -21.12 -6.90
C TYR A 103 -9.39 -19.83 -7.33
N TYR A 104 -8.59 -18.84 -7.69
CA TYR A 104 -9.03 -17.59 -8.29
C TYR A 104 -8.23 -17.33 -9.56
N ARG A 105 -8.90 -17.01 -10.66
CA ARG A 105 -8.28 -16.81 -11.97
C ARG A 105 -7.71 -15.40 -12.10
N LEU A 106 -6.53 -15.30 -12.69
CA LEU A 106 -5.87 -14.06 -13.09
C LEU A 106 -5.54 -14.15 -14.57
N ASP A 107 -5.86 -13.10 -15.32
CA ASP A 107 -5.44 -12.98 -16.72
C ASP A 107 -4.27 -12.00 -16.77
N LEU A 108 -3.05 -12.50 -17.03
CA LEU A 108 -1.82 -11.72 -16.93
C LEU A 108 -1.20 -11.48 -18.31
N ASP A 109 -0.69 -10.26 -18.55
CA ASP A 109 0.02 -9.90 -19.77
C ASP A 109 1.48 -10.40 -19.78
N ALA A 110 2.19 -10.34 -20.90
CA ALA A 110 3.55 -10.91 -21.02
C ALA A 110 4.66 -10.06 -20.37
N THR A 111 4.34 -8.92 -19.77
CA THR A 111 5.30 -7.85 -19.45
C THR A 111 5.26 -7.35 -18.01
N SER A 112 4.10 -7.41 -17.35
CA SER A 112 3.90 -6.91 -16.00
C SER A 112 4.16 -8.01 -14.98
N ASP A 113 4.84 -7.67 -13.89
CA ASP A 113 4.86 -8.52 -12.71
C ASP A 113 3.49 -8.44 -12.02
N ALA A 114 3.08 -9.50 -11.35
CA ALA A 114 1.77 -9.58 -10.69
C ALA A 114 1.90 -10.15 -9.27
N TYR A 115 1.15 -9.56 -8.34
CA TYR A 115 1.15 -9.92 -6.93
C TYR A 115 -0.30 -10.10 -6.45
N GLY A 116 -0.64 -11.31 -6.05
CA GLY A 116 -1.90 -11.62 -5.39
C GLY A 116 -1.67 -11.80 -3.90
N SER A 117 -2.05 -10.80 -3.10
CA SER A 117 -1.97 -10.87 -1.65
C SER A 117 -3.30 -11.33 -1.05
N VAL A 118 -3.22 -12.16 -0.01
CA VAL A 118 -4.39 -12.69 0.69
C VAL A 118 -4.18 -12.56 2.18
N THR A 119 -5.12 -11.90 2.84
CA THR A 119 -5.19 -11.80 4.31
C THR A 119 -6.25 -12.77 4.81
N ALA A 120 -5.84 -13.76 5.57
CA ALA A 120 -6.74 -14.65 6.32
C ALA A 120 -7.13 -13.98 7.64
N ILE A 121 -8.42 -13.96 7.94
CA ILE A 121 -9.01 -13.28 9.08
C ILE A 121 -9.80 -14.32 9.89
N PRO A 122 -9.15 -15.02 10.83
CA PRO A 122 -9.88 -15.85 11.80
C PRO A 122 -10.78 -14.96 12.66
N ARG A 123 -11.87 -15.53 13.18
CA ARG A 123 -12.72 -14.81 14.13
C ARG A 123 -11.94 -14.58 15.43
N ALA A 124 -12.23 -13.47 16.10
CA ALA A 124 -11.68 -13.22 17.42
C ALA A 124 -12.08 -14.36 18.37
N GLY A 125 -11.12 -14.86 19.14
CA GLY A 125 -11.31 -15.99 20.05
C GLY A 125 -11.26 -17.38 19.41
N THR A 126 -11.06 -17.50 18.08
CA THR A 126 -10.77 -18.80 17.46
C THR A 126 -9.48 -19.38 18.05
N GLU A 127 -9.54 -20.64 18.50
CA GLU A 127 -8.33 -21.36 18.91
C GLU A 127 -7.48 -21.68 17.67
N VAL A 128 -6.19 -21.36 17.75
CA VAL A 128 -5.23 -21.60 16.67
C VAL A 128 -3.96 -22.24 17.21
N SER A 129 -3.41 -23.16 16.43
CA SER A 129 -2.10 -23.74 16.70
C SER A 129 -0.97 -22.83 16.21
N ALA A 130 0.26 -23.14 16.61
CA ALA A 130 1.44 -22.43 16.09
C ALA A 130 1.66 -22.68 14.58
N ASN A 131 1.14 -23.80 14.06
CA ASN A 131 1.30 -24.19 12.66
C ASN A 131 0.18 -23.69 11.76
N ASP A 132 -0.94 -23.27 12.38
CA ASP A 132 -2.08 -22.71 11.67
C ASP A 132 -1.69 -21.40 11.00
N GLY A 133 -2.33 -21.13 9.86
CA GLY A 133 -2.01 -19.97 9.03
C GLY A 133 -2.54 -20.13 7.62
N ILE A 134 -1.97 -19.36 6.71
CA ILE A 134 -2.36 -19.34 5.30
C ILE A 134 -1.17 -19.67 4.41
N LYS A 135 -1.42 -20.45 3.36
CA LYS A 135 -0.49 -20.68 2.26
C LYS A 135 -1.12 -20.15 0.98
N VAL A 136 -0.37 -19.29 0.29
CA VAL A 136 -0.77 -18.67 -0.97
C VAL A 136 0.25 -19.06 -2.02
N SER A 137 -0.25 -19.55 -3.16
CA SER A 137 0.57 -19.88 -4.32
C SER A 137 0.06 -19.15 -5.53
N LEU A 138 0.96 -18.82 -6.45
CA LEU A 138 0.58 -18.45 -7.80
C LEU A 138 1.03 -19.56 -8.75
N GLN A 139 0.10 -20.03 -9.58
CA GLN A 139 0.32 -21.15 -10.51
C GLN A 139 -0.04 -20.73 -11.93
N ASP A 140 0.61 -21.32 -12.92
CA ASP A 140 0.18 -21.23 -14.32
C ASP A 140 -1.01 -22.16 -14.63
N ALA A 141 -1.44 -22.18 -15.89
CA ALA A 141 -2.56 -22.99 -16.34
C ALA A 141 -2.34 -24.51 -16.24
N ASP A 142 -1.08 -24.95 -16.19
CA ASP A 142 -0.67 -26.35 -16.08
C ASP A 142 -0.44 -26.77 -14.62
N HIS A 143 -0.86 -25.93 -13.65
CA HIS A 143 -0.66 -26.10 -12.21
C HIS A 143 0.80 -26.02 -11.76
N SER A 144 1.71 -25.52 -12.60
CA SER A 144 3.10 -25.31 -12.20
C SER A 144 3.18 -24.09 -11.29
N SER A 145 3.82 -24.25 -10.13
CA SER A 145 3.96 -23.16 -9.18
C SER A 145 5.01 -22.15 -9.63
N CYS A 146 4.58 -20.90 -9.79
CA CYS A 146 5.47 -19.75 -9.99
C CYS A 146 6.09 -19.31 -8.67
N SER A 147 5.30 -19.35 -7.60
CA SER A 147 5.71 -19.00 -6.24
C SER A 147 4.75 -19.58 -5.21
N VAL A 148 5.28 -19.71 -3.99
CA VAL A 148 4.54 -20.11 -2.79
C VAL A 148 5.06 -19.29 -1.61
N GLN A 149 4.16 -18.76 -0.80
CA GLN A 149 4.47 -18.22 0.51
C GLN A 149 3.47 -18.76 1.54
N ALA A 150 3.96 -19.05 2.75
CA ALA A 150 3.11 -19.40 3.88
C ALA A 150 3.43 -18.50 5.07
N THR A 151 2.39 -18.05 5.76
CA THR A 151 2.47 -17.28 7.01
C THR A 151 1.68 -18.02 8.08
N ARG A 152 2.21 -18.08 9.31
CA ARG A 152 1.64 -18.84 10.44
C ARG A 152 1.58 -17.99 11.69
N PHE A 153 0.74 -18.35 12.65
CA PHE A 153 0.62 -17.63 13.93
C PHE A 153 1.85 -17.81 14.84
N GLY A 154 2.59 -18.90 14.67
CA GLY A 154 3.81 -19.17 15.42
C GLY A 154 3.57 -19.25 16.93
N THR A 155 4.55 -18.80 17.71
CA THR A 155 4.57 -18.93 19.17
C THR A 155 3.50 -18.11 19.89
N SER A 156 2.88 -17.13 19.22
CA SER A 156 1.80 -16.33 19.80
C SER A 156 0.53 -17.14 20.06
N ARG A 157 0.25 -18.16 19.21
CA ARG A 157 -0.98 -18.99 19.27
C ARG A 157 -2.25 -18.16 19.51
N SER A 158 -2.28 -16.97 18.92
CA SER A 158 -3.37 -16.01 19.11
C SER A 158 -3.95 -15.71 17.74
N ALA A 159 -5.26 -15.88 17.57
CA ALA A 159 -5.91 -15.65 16.29
C ALA A 159 -5.92 -14.15 15.94
N HIS A 160 -5.29 -13.82 14.81
CA HIS A 160 -5.26 -12.47 14.27
C HIS A 160 -5.17 -12.49 12.73
N PRO A 161 -5.41 -11.36 12.03
CA PRO A 161 -5.23 -11.33 10.59
C PRO A 161 -3.78 -11.65 10.18
N VAL A 162 -3.58 -12.63 9.29
CA VAL A 162 -2.27 -12.99 8.73
C VAL A 162 -2.31 -12.94 7.21
N ALA A 163 -1.33 -12.28 6.59
CA ALA A 163 -1.24 -12.17 5.14
C ALA A 163 -0.07 -12.94 4.53
N ALA A 164 -0.28 -13.46 3.33
CA ALA A 164 0.74 -14.02 2.45
C ALA A 164 0.44 -13.63 0.99
N TRP A 165 1.39 -13.82 0.09
CA TRP A 165 1.22 -13.48 -1.33
C TRP A 165 1.69 -14.57 -2.29
N GLY A 166 1.13 -14.54 -3.50
CA GLY A 166 1.66 -15.20 -4.68
C GLY A 166 2.20 -14.17 -5.66
N THR A 167 3.37 -14.44 -6.25
CA THR A 167 4.09 -13.56 -7.17
C THR A 167 4.32 -14.21 -8.52
N ARG A 168 4.13 -13.46 -9.61
CA ARG A 168 4.67 -13.80 -10.93
C ARG A 168 5.56 -12.67 -11.40
N GLU A 169 6.77 -13.04 -11.81
CA GLU A 169 7.75 -12.12 -12.40
C GLU A 169 7.83 -12.40 -13.91
N ALA A 170 7.47 -11.41 -14.73
CA ALA A 170 7.47 -11.49 -16.18
C ALA A 170 8.88 -11.35 -16.79
N SER A 171 9.83 -10.85 -16.00
CA SER A 171 11.17 -10.48 -16.48
C SER A 171 12.23 -11.58 -16.26
N ARG A 172 13.40 -11.41 -16.90
CA ARG A 172 14.48 -12.39 -17.10
C ARG A 172 15.09 -13.04 -15.85
N GLY A 173 14.64 -12.69 -14.64
CA GLY A 173 15.09 -13.31 -13.38
C GLY A 173 14.38 -14.62 -13.03
N SER A 174 13.15 -14.83 -13.50
CA SER A 174 12.39 -16.07 -13.27
C SER A 174 12.56 -17.03 -14.44
N VAL A 175 12.80 -18.32 -14.21
CA VAL A 175 12.82 -19.34 -15.29
C VAL A 175 11.45 -19.92 -15.60
N LEU A 176 10.44 -19.63 -14.77
CA LEU A 176 9.06 -20.11 -14.89
C LEU A 176 8.07 -18.94 -14.98
N CYS A 177 6.89 -19.17 -15.56
CA CYS A 177 5.75 -18.25 -15.52
C CYS A 177 5.98 -16.85 -16.14
N GLN A 178 6.75 -16.75 -17.23
CA GLN A 178 7.02 -15.46 -17.91
C GLN A 178 5.93 -15.06 -18.92
N GLY A 179 5.17 -16.02 -19.45
CA GLY A 179 4.25 -15.79 -20.57
C GLY A 179 2.95 -15.07 -20.20
N ALA A 180 2.33 -14.41 -21.17
CA ALA A 180 0.93 -14.00 -21.03
C ALA A 180 0.01 -15.23 -20.92
N GLY A 181 -1.11 -15.09 -20.23
CA GLY A 181 -2.13 -16.13 -20.18
C GLY A 181 -2.88 -16.18 -18.86
N THR A 182 -3.52 -17.33 -18.65
CA THR A 182 -4.29 -17.62 -17.45
C THR A 182 -3.37 -18.14 -16.35
N TYR A 183 -3.49 -17.54 -15.17
CA TYR A 183 -2.82 -17.94 -13.94
C TYR A 183 -3.86 -18.12 -12.85
N TYR A 184 -3.48 -18.81 -11.78
CA TYR A 184 -4.34 -19.08 -10.65
C TYR A 184 -3.67 -18.66 -9.34
N LEU A 185 -4.34 -17.78 -8.59
CA LEU A 185 -4.04 -17.56 -7.19
C LEU A 185 -4.70 -18.70 -6.41
N VAL A 186 -3.90 -19.49 -5.72
CA VAL A 186 -4.33 -20.67 -4.98
C VAL A 186 -4.13 -20.43 -3.50
N VAL A 187 -5.20 -20.62 -2.72
CA VAL A 187 -5.25 -20.30 -1.29
C VAL A 187 -5.69 -21.52 -0.50
N GLU A 188 -4.96 -21.84 0.56
CA GLU A 188 -5.30 -22.93 1.49
C GLU A 188 -4.80 -22.62 2.91
N ARG A 189 -5.27 -23.39 3.90
CA ARG A 189 -4.69 -23.36 5.26
C ARG A 189 -3.23 -23.84 5.20
N ALA A 190 -2.35 -23.23 5.99
CA ALA A 190 -0.93 -23.60 6.04
C ALA A 190 -0.68 -25.00 6.62
N ASP A 191 -1.56 -25.45 7.51
CA ASP A 191 -1.59 -26.81 8.06
C ASP A 191 -3.03 -27.33 8.07
N ALA A 192 -3.47 -27.91 6.96
CA ALA A 192 -4.85 -28.39 6.79
C ALA A 192 -5.16 -29.66 7.61
N ALA A 193 -4.16 -30.36 8.14
CA ALA A 193 -4.36 -31.63 8.84
C ALA A 193 -4.88 -31.43 10.27
N THR A 194 -4.51 -30.32 10.90
CA THR A 194 -4.89 -29.97 12.28
C THR A 194 -5.70 -28.69 12.38
N ALA A 195 -6.01 -28.04 11.26
CA ALA A 195 -6.79 -26.81 11.25
C ALA A 195 -8.20 -27.02 11.83
N SER A 196 -8.68 -26.02 12.57
CA SER A 196 -10.10 -25.93 12.93
C SER A 196 -10.99 -26.01 11.67
N PRO A 197 -12.17 -26.66 11.75
CA PRO A 197 -13.13 -26.67 10.65
C PRO A 197 -13.71 -25.29 10.34
N ASP A 198 -13.54 -24.32 11.24
CA ASP A 198 -14.06 -22.97 11.09
C ASP A 198 -13.52 -22.29 9.82
N ALA A 199 -14.43 -21.69 9.06
CA ALA A 199 -14.06 -20.85 7.94
C ALA A 199 -13.48 -19.52 8.44
N TRP A 200 -12.45 -19.03 7.75
CA TRP A 200 -11.87 -17.72 8.00
C TRP A 200 -12.23 -16.81 6.84
N ASP A 201 -12.55 -15.56 7.13
CA ASP A 201 -12.76 -14.60 6.05
C ASP A 201 -11.43 -14.29 5.36
N LEU A 202 -11.51 -13.94 4.08
CA LEU A 202 -10.36 -13.54 3.28
C LEU A 202 -10.55 -12.13 2.75
N GLU A 203 -9.48 -11.34 2.80
CA GLU A 203 -9.33 -10.15 1.96
C GLU A 203 -8.23 -10.40 0.91
N ILE A 204 -8.58 -10.28 -0.37
CA ILE A 204 -7.67 -10.55 -1.49
C ILE A 204 -7.42 -9.24 -2.24
N ALA A 205 -6.16 -8.87 -2.47
CA ALA A 205 -5.79 -7.71 -3.27
C ALA A 205 -4.79 -8.09 -4.36
N VAL A 206 -5.06 -7.64 -5.59
CA VAL A 206 -4.23 -7.92 -6.77
C VAL A 206 -3.54 -6.63 -7.21
N VAL A 207 -2.21 -6.69 -7.33
CA VAL A 207 -1.38 -5.58 -7.77
C VAL A 207 -0.52 -5.99 -8.96
N THR A 208 -0.37 -5.11 -9.95
CA THR A 208 0.60 -5.30 -11.05
C THR A 208 1.69 -4.24 -11.00
N GLU A 209 2.94 -4.66 -11.23
CA GLU A 209 4.09 -3.79 -11.42
C GLU A 209 4.47 -3.77 -12.92
N PRO A 210 4.54 -2.59 -13.55
CA PRO A 210 4.91 -2.49 -14.95
C PRO A 210 6.40 -2.81 -15.15
N ARG A 211 6.76 -3.27 -16.35
CA ARG A 211 8.17 -3.42 -16.74
C ARG A 211 8.95 -2.12 -16.66
N LEU A 212 10.27 -2.21 -16.60
CA LEU A 212 11.17 -1.08 -16.74
C LEU A 212 11.25 -0.57 -18.18
N LYS A 213 11.55 0.74 -18.33
CA LYS A 213 11.88 1.36 -19.64
C LYS A 213 13.18 0.80 -20.20
N SER A 214 14.18 0.64 -19.35
CA SER A 214 15.46 -0.01 -19.70
C SER A 214 15.39 -1.51 -19.37
N ALA A 215 16.02 -2.32 -20.22
CA ALA A 215 16.22 -3.75 -19.91
C ALA A 215 17.33 -3.96 -18.87
N GLU A 216 18.18 -2.95 -18.64
CA GLU A 216 19.21 -2.98 -17.60
C GLU A 216 18.59 -2.55 -16.27
N ALA A 217 18.51 -3.48 -15.33
CA ALA A 217 18.07 -3.18 -13.97
C ALA A 217 19.11 -2.27 -13.29
N PRO A 218 18.69 -1.32 -12.44
CA PRO A 218 19.62 -0.53 -11.65
C PRO A 218 20.57 -1.44 -10.87
N LYS A 219 21.89 -1.20 -10.98
CA LYS A 219 22.88 -1.99 -10.23
C LYS A 219 22.69 -1.74 -8.73
N ALA A 220 22.60 -2.81 -7.95
CA ALA A 220 22.60 -2.70 -6.49
C ALA A 220 23.99 -2.27 -6.00
N PRO A 221 24.10 -1.24 -5.13
CA PRO A 221 25.31 -1.01 -4.37
C PRO A 221 25.70 -2.25 -3.54
N GLU A 222 26.99 -2.54 -3.46
CA GLU A 222 27.54 -3.63 -2.66
C GLU A 222 27.54 -3.23 -1.18
N GLY A 223 26.69 -3.88 -0.38
CA GLY A 223 26.58 -3.62 1.05
C GLY A 223 25.66 -2.47 1.43
N TRP A 224 25.28 -2.46 2.71
CA TRP A 224 24.45 -1.45 3.33
C TRP A 224 24.75 -1.43 4.83
N ASP A 225 24.45 -0.31 5.47
CA ASP A 225 24.64 -0.18 6.92
C ASP A 225 23.63 -1.06 7.66
N SER A 226 24.12 -2.20 8.14
CA SER A 226 23.33 -3.17 8.91
C SER A 226 23.33 -2.89 10.41
N ALA A 227 23.98 -1.79 10.86
CA ALA A 227 23.96 -1.43 12.27
C ALA A 227 22.54 -1.05 12.71
N SER A 228 22.08 -1.63 13.81
CA SER A 228 20.85 -1.22 14.46
C SER A 228 21.00 0.21 14.96
N PRO A 229 20.21 1.17 14.46
CA PRO A 229 20.28 2.52 14.98
C PRO A 229 19.69 2.56 16.38
N GLN A 230 20.16 3.50 17.21
CA GLN A 230 19.51 3.76 18.50
C GLN A 230 18.02 4.08 18.28
N PRO A 231 17.10 3.55 19.10
CA PRO A 231 15.68 3.89 19.01
C PRO A 231 15.44 5.40 19.01
N MET A 232 14.34 5.84 18.41
CA MET A 232 13.97 7.25 18.47
C MET A 232 13.64 7.66 19.90
N THR A 233 14.17 8.79 20.33
CA THR A 233 13.81 9.45 21.58
C THR A 233 12.91 10.64 21.28
N GLY A 234 11.98 10.94 22.19
CA GLY A 234 10.99 11.99 22.04
C GLY A 234 9.71 11.65 22.78
N ASP A 235 8.85 12.65 22.96
CA ASP A 235 7.55 12.46 23.61
C ASP A 235 6.63 11.65 22.68
N PRO A 236 6.02 10.54 23.18
CA PRO A 236 5.10 9.76 22.36
C PRO A 236 3.86 10.55 21.99
N VAL A 237 3.49 10.53 20.70
CA VAL A 237 2.27 11.15 20.18
C VAL A 237 1.18 10.10 20.03
N GLU A 238 -0.02 10.37 20.58
CA GLU A 238 -1.18 9.49 20.46
C GLU A 238 -1.59 9.30 19.00
N ARG A 239 -1.70 8.03 18.60
CA ARG A 239 -2.07 7.64 17.24
C ARG A 239 -2.71 6.25 17.23
N PRO A 240 -4.02 6.16 17.49
CA PRO A 240 -4.74 4.90 17.39
C PRO A 240 -4.62 4.29 15.99
N GLY A 241 -4.33 3.00 15.93
CA GLY A 241 -4.16 2.23 14.71
C GLY A 241 -5.47 1.98 13.96
N GLY A 242 -5.35 1.61 12.69
CA GLY A 242 -6.48 1.14 11.89
C GLY A 242 -6.87 -0.28 12.26
N ALA A 243 -8.03 -0.74 11.78
CA ALA A 243 -8.52 -2.11 12.03
C ALA A 243 -8.30 -3.05 10.81
N GLY A 244 -7.62 -2.60 9.77
CA GLY A 244 -7.26 -3.40 8.59
C GLY A 244 -6.36 -2.64 7.62
N PHE A 245 -5.87 -3.28 6.56
CA PHE A 245 -4.92 -2.65 5.62
C PHE A 245 -5.46 -1.37 4.97
N ALA A 246 -6.76 -1.33 4.65
CA ALA A 246 -7.39 -0.16 4.02
C ALA A 246 -7.54 1.04 4.98
N SER A 247 -7.69 0.77 6.27
CA SER A 247 -7.81 1.81 7.31
C SER A 247 -6.51 2.07 8.06
N ALA A 248 -5.39 1.46 7.61
CA ALA A 248 -4.10 1.54 8.27
C ALA A 248 -3.66 2.99 8.46
N ARG A 249 -3.21 3.29 9.69
CA ARG A 249 -2.94 4.67 10.11
C ARG A 249 -1.53 5.10 9.71
N PRO A 250 -1.38 6.23 8.99
CA PRO A 250 -0.07 6.72 8.59
C PRO A 250 0.79 7.05 9.81
N LEU A 251 2.04 6.57 9.82
CA LEU A 251 3.07 6.91 10.80
C LEU A 251 4.30 7.45 10.08
N GLY A 252 4.75 8.63 10.49
CA GLY A 252 6.02 9.19 10.08
C GLY A 252 7.16 8.71 10.98
N GLN A 253 8.34 9.28 10.76
CA GLN A 253 9.43 9.19 11.71
C GLN A 253 9.00 9.80 13.06
N GLY A 254 9.12 9.05 14.17
CA GLY A 254 8.74 9.53 15.50
C GLY A 254 8.53 8.43 16.54
N VAL A 255 8.00 8.84 17.69
CA VAL A 255 7.54 7.96 18.76
C VAL A 255 6.02 8.08 18.84
N TRP A 256 5.33 6.96 18.62
CA TRP A 256 3.88 6.90 18.51
C TRP A 256 3.31 6.02 19.60
N ARG A 257 2.16 6.42 20.17
CA ARG A 257 1.50 5.67 21.22
C ARG A 257 0.11 5.21 20.78
N ASP A 258 -0.24 4.02 21.19
CA ASP A 258 -1.59 3.45 21.11
C ASP A 258 -1.91 2.68 22.38
N ASP A 259 -3.19 2.46 22.65
CA ASP A 259 -3.69 1.65 23.75
C ASP A 259 -4.48 0.47 23.17
N LEU A 260 -3.92 -0.74 23.23
CA LEU A 260 -4.51 -1.94 22.64
C LEU A 260 -5.16 -2.81 23.72
N THR A 261 -6.37 -3.28 23.48
CA THR A 261 -6.98 -4.32 24.33
C THR A 261 -6.48 -5.71 23.93
N PRO A 262 -6.34 -6.67 24.86
CA PRO A 262 -5.98 -8.04 24.51
C PRO A 262 -6.86 -8.61 23.39
N GLY A 263 -6.24 -9.25 22.40
CA GLY A 263 -6.88 -9.75 21.17
C GLY A 263 -6.99 -8.73 20.04
N GLN A 264 -6.71 -7.44 20.29
CA GLN A 264 -6.77 -6.40 19.27
C GLN A 264 -5.57 -6.48 18.32
N THR A 265 -5.83 -6.21 17.03
CA THR A 265 -4.80 -5.99 16.02
C THR A 265 -4.93 -4.58 15.47
N ALA A 266 -3.82 -3.83 15.52
CA ALA A 266 -3.71 -2.47 15.02
C ALA A 266 -2.86 -2.41 13.75
N PHE A 267 -3.35 -1.66 12.76
CA PHE A 267 -2.71 -1.51 11.46
C PHE A 267 -2.17 -0.09 11.28
N TYR A 268 -0.87 0.00 11.00
CA TYR A 268 -0.20 1.24 10.67
C TYR A 268 0.47 1.13 9.31
N LYS A 269 0.76 2.27 8.68
CA LYS A 269 1.53 2.33 7.43
C LYS A 269 2.58 3.43 7.47
N VAL A 270 3.79 3.11 7.05
CA VAL A 270 4.94 4.01 7.01
C VAL A 270 5.31 4.25 5.54
N PRO A 271 5.32 5.49 5.03
CA PRO A 271 5.83 5.78 3.71
C PRO A 271 7.35 5.60 3.69
N VAL A 272 7.85 4.74 2.81
CA VAL A 272 9.28 4.48 2.62
C VAL A 272 9.60 4.57 1.13
N ASP A 273 10.42 5.55 0.77
CA ASP A 273 10.79 5.80 -0.62
C ASP A 273 12.00 4.96 -1.06
N TRP A 274 12.27 4.94 -2.36
CA TRP A 274 13.46 4.31 -2.92
C TRP A 274 14.73 4.84 -2.24
N GLY A 275 15.64 3.93 -1.91
CA GLY A 275 16.89 4.23 -1.21
C GLY A 275 16.76 4.43 0.30
N GLN A 276 15.54 4.43 0.85
CA GLN A 276 15.30 4.58 2.28
C GLN A 276 15.22 3.24 3.02
N GLN A 277 15.49 3.27 4.32
CA GLN A 277 15.45 2.13 5.24
C GLN A 277 14.45 2.38 6.36
N LEU A 278 13.65 1.36 6.67
CA LEU A 278 12.71 1.38 7.78
C LEU A 278 13.29 0.64 8.99
N TYR A 279 13.19 1.29 10.14
CA TYR A 279 13.43 0.68 11.45
C TYR A 279 12.18 0.89 12.31
N ALA A 280 11.77 -0.17 12.99
CA ALA A 280 10.64 -0.13 13.91
C ALA A 280 10.98 -0.90 15.18
N THR A 281 10.68 -0.29 16.32
CA THR A 281 10.73 -0.90 17.64
C THR A 281 9.34 -0.82 18.25
N ALA A 282 8.87 -1.92 18.82
CA ALA A 282 7.64 -1.96 19.59
C ALA A 282 7.97 -2.12 21.07
N GLU A 283 7.24 -1.40 21.90
CA GLU A 283 7.29 -1.49 23.36
C GLU A 283 5.90 -1.78 23.89
N LEU A 284 5.80 -2.73 24.82
CA LEU A 284 4.62 -2.97 25.63
C LEU A 284 4.87 -2.40 27.02
N GLY A 285 4.02 -1.47 27.45
CA GLY A 285 4.08 -0.88 28.78
C GLY A 285 3.80 -1.91 29.88
N GLY A 286 4.42 -1.71 31.05
CA GLY A 286 4.20 -2.58 32.20
C GLY A 286 2.80 -2.45 32.81
N SER A 287 2.38 -3.47 33.54
CA SER A 287 1.09 -3.54 34.25
C SER A 287 1.30 -4.03 35.67
N SER A 288 0.76 -3.29 36.65
CA SER A 288 0.71 -3.76 38.04
C SER A 288 -0.28 -4.92 38.16
N GLY A 289 0.11 -6.02 38.81
CA GLY A 289 -0.78 -7.15 39.10
C GLY A 289 -0.80 -8.27 38.06
N ALA A 290 0.18 -8.33 37.16
CA ALA A 290 0.34 -9.51 36.32
C ALA A 290 0.81 -10.72 37.15
N SER A 291 0.23 -11.90 36.92
CA SER A 291 0.48 -13.11 37.72
C SER A 291 1.28 -14.22 37.02
N GLY A 292 1.50 -14.11 35.71
CA GLY A 292 2.12 -15.16 34.91
C GLY A 292 2.79 -14.64 33.65
N TYR A 293 3.15 -15.56 32.75
CA TYR A 293 3.92 -15.28 31.55
C TYR A 293 3.15 -15.67 30.29
N VAL A 294 2.99 -14.71 29.38
CA VAL A 294 2.37 -14.93 28.07
C VAL A 294 3.46 -14.98 27.01
N SER A 295 3.61 -16.11 26.33
CA SER A 295 4.52 -16.24 25.18
C SER A 295 3.95 -15.52 23.95
N GLY A 296 4.76 -14.70 23.27
CA GLY A 296 4.30 -13.98 22.07
C GLY A 296 3.18 -12.98 22.35
N ALA A 297 3.21 -12.35 23.53
CA ALA A 297 2.22 -11.39 24.01
C ALA A 297 2.03 -10.20 23.06
N LEU A 298 3.13 -9.66 22.53
CA LEU A 298 3.08 -8.58 21.53
C LEU A 298 3.81 -9.03 20.28
N THR A 299 3.11 -9.08 19.16
CA THR A 299 3.64 -9.44 17.84
C THR A 299 3.59 -8.22 16.93
N MET A 300 4.69 -7.95 16.22
CA MET A 300 4.79 -6.92 15.19
C MET A 300 5.27 -7.55 13.90
N THR A 301 4.41 -7.47 12.88
CA THR A 301 4.65 -8.03 11.55
C THR A 301 4.77 -6.90 10.54
N LEU A 302 5.82 -6.98 9.71
CA LEU A 302 6.08 -6.04 8.63
C LEU A 302 5.61 -6.64 7.31
N TYR A 303 4.75 -5.90 6.60
CA TYR A 303 4.35 -6.20 5.23
C TYR A 303 4.82 -5.10 4.27
N ASN A 304 5.15 -5.49 3.05
CA ASN A 304 5.54 -4.55 1.99
C ASN A 304 4.30 -3.85 1.36
N PRO A 305 4.48 -2.88 0.43
CA PRO A 305 3.38 -2.14 -0.20
C PRO A 305 2.30 -2.98 -0.90
N VAL A 306 2.60 -4.22 -1.28
CA VAL A 306 1.65 -5.15 -1.89
C VAL A 306 1.23 -6.27 -0.93
N ARG A 307 1.38 -6.02 0.38
CA ARG A 307 0.98 -6.90 1.49
C ARG A 307 1.67 -8.26 1.51
N GLY A 308 2.85 -8.35 0.90
CA GLY A 308 3.74 -9.51 1.03
C GLY A 308 4.44 -9.51 2.40
N TYR A 309 4.51 -10.68 3.04
CA TYR A 309 5.19 -10.84 4.33
C TYR A 309 6.69 -10.55 4.17
N VAL A 310 7.23 -9.67 5.03
CA VAL A 310 8.67 -9.35 5.08
C VAL A 310 9.32 -10.06 6.25
N GLN A 311 8.85 -9.78 7.46
CA GLN A 311 9.31 -10.40 8.70
C GLN A 311 8.32 -10.18 9.84
N GLU A 312 8.51 -10.94 10.91
CA GLU A 312 7.80 -10.80 12.18
C GLU A 312 8.78 -10.86 13.34
N ARG A 313 8.46 -10.14 14.41
CA ARG A 313 9.05 -10.35 15.73
C ARG A 313 7.94 -10.36 16.78
N ASN A 314 8.15 -11.14 17.83
CA ASN A 314 7.28 -11.17 18.98
C ASN A 314 8.10 -11.23 20.27
N THR A 315 7.49 -10.84 21.39
CA THR A 315 8.07 -10.94 22.72
C THR A 315 7.07 -11.56 23.67
N GLY A 316 7.55 -12.29 24.68
CA GLY A 316 6.73 -12.63 25.83
C GLY A 316 6.54 -11.44 26.77
N TYR A 317 5.63 -11.59 27.73
CA TYR A 317 5.28 -10.58 28.72
C TYR A 317 4.95 -11.21 30.06
N ASP A 318 5.53 -10.67 31.13
CA ASP A 318 5.33 -11.07 32.53
C ASP A 318 4.76 -9.93 33.40
N GLY A 319 4.24 -8.87 32.77
CA GLY A 319 3.82 -7.64 33.45
C GLY A 319 4.87 -6.53 33.45
N ARG A 320 6.15 -6.83 33.18
CA ARG A 320 7.20 -5.81 33.07
C ARG A 320 7.21 -5.21 31.68
N GLN A 321 7.63 -3.95 31.58
CA GLN A 321 7.82 -3.32 30.28
C GLN A 321 8.83 -4.12 29.45
N VAL A 322 8.46 -4.40 28.21
CA VAL A 322 9.28 -5.14 27.24
C VAL A 322 9.36 -4.36 25.95
N SER A 323 10.50 -4.46 25.26
CA SER A 323 10.72 -3.80 23.97
C SER A 323 11.55 -4.69 23.05
N TYR A 324 11.24 -4.67 21.76
CA TYR A 324 12.03 -5.36 20.74
C TYR A 324 11.98 -4.61 19.41
N ALA A 325 13.07 -4.72 18.66
CA ALA A 325 13.17 -4.17 17.31
C ALA A 325 12.96 -5.26 16.27
N LEU A 326 12.40 -4.86 15.11
CA LEU A 326 12.53 -5.65 13.90
C LEU A 326 14.00 -5.86 13.55
N ALA A 327 14.33 -6.96 12.85
CA ALA A 327 15.67 -7.07 12.29
C ALA A 327 15.91 -5.94 11.31
N VAL A 328 17.14 -5.46 11.28
CA VAL A 328 17.58 -4.43 10.35
C VAL A 328 17.34 -4.95 8.93
N LEU A 329 16.70 -4.14 8.08
CA LEU A 329 16.38 -4.48 6.69
C LEU A 329 17.03 -3.52 5.69
N PRO A 330 17.41 -3.99 4.49
CA PRO A 330 18.14 -3.18 3.52
C PRO A 330 17.31 -2.00 3.03
N PRO A 331 17.97 -0.99 2.44
CA PRO A 331 17.26 0.06 1.74
C PRO A 331 16.34 -0.50 0.67
N VAL A 332 15.18 0.13 0.51
CA VAL A 332 14.21 -0.18 -0.53
C VAL A 332 14.84 0.04 -1.90
N ARG A 333 14.96 -1.03 -2.69
CA ARG A 333 15.61 -1.00 -4.01
C ARG A 333 15.00 -2.01 -4.95
N TYR A 334 14.81 -1.62 -6.21
CA TYR A 334 14.29 -2.52 -7.25
C TYR A 334 15.12 -3.80 -7.36
N ALA A 335 16.45 -3.67 -7.32
CA ALA A 335 17.39 -4.77 -7.46
C ALA A 335 17.31 -5.82 -6.32
N ASN A 336 16.71 -5.48 -5.18
CA ASN A 336 16.54 -6.43 -4.09
C ASN A 336 15.76 -7.67 -4.52
N ARG A 337 14.91 -7.59 -5.56
CA ARG A 337 14.17 -8.72 -6.13
C ARG A 337 15.04 -9.92 -6.54
N TYR A 338 16.31 -9.70 -6.83
CA TYR A 338 17.26 -10.74 -7.24
C TYR A 338 18.09 -11.30 -6.07
N ALA A 339 17.86 -10.82 -4.85
CA ALA A 339 18.54 -11.32 -3.67
C ALA A 339 18.02 -12.71 -3.27
N ILE A 340 18.93 -13.56 -2.79
CA ILE A 340 18.59 -14.89 -2.29
C ILE A 340 17.84 -14.81 -0.94
N PRO A 341 18.25 -13.99 0.06
CA PRO A 341 17.50 -13.91 1.31
C PRO A 341 16.13 -13.27 1.10
N GLU A 342 15.06 -13.95 1.53
CA GLU A 342 13.69 -13.52 1.27
C GLU A 342 13.36 -12.15 1.89
N GLN A 343 13.88 -11.88 3.10
CA GLN A 343 13.67 -10.60 3.76
C GLN A 343 14.32 -9.43 2.99
N VAL A 344 15.47 -9.68 2.34
CA VAL A 344 16.07 -8.70 1.42
C VAL A 344 15.18 -8.58 0.19
N ARG A 345 14.80 -9.72 -0.39
CA ARG A 345 14.00 -9.79 -1.62
C ARG A 345 12.69 -9.03 -1.52
N THR A 346 12.05 -9.03 -0.37
CA THR A 346 10.76 -8.35 -0.14
C THR A 346 10.86 -6.84 0.06
N MET A 347 12.07 -6.31 0.29
CA MET A 347 12.35 -4.86 0.34
C MET A 347 12.53 -4.24 -1.05
N ARG A 348 11.68 -4.62 -2.01
CA ARG A 348 11.85 -4.30 -3.44
C ARG A 348 10.94 -3.18 -3.97
N PHE A 349 10.16 -2.54 -3.11
CA PHE A 349 9.11 -1.60 -3.50
C PHE A 349 9.16 -0.35 -2.64
N ALA A 350 9.20 0.84 -3.24
CA ALA A 350 8.79 2.04 -2.51
C ALA A 350 7.28 2.03 -2.26
N GLY A 351 6.82 2.82 -1.28
CA GLY A 351 5.40 2.98 -0.96
C GLY A 351 5.10 2.78 0.53
N SER A 352 3.89 2.34 0.83
CA SER A 352 3.41 2.13 2.21
C SER A 352 3.83 0.77 2.76
N TYR A 353 4.80 0.74 3.66
CA TYR A 353 5.10 -0.46 4.45
C TYR A 353 4.16 -0.55 5.65
N TYR A 354 3.56 -1.71 5.89
CA TYR A 354 2.58 -1.89 6.96
C TYR A 354 3.22 -2.48 8.20
N LEU A 355 3.06 -1.81 9.33
CA LEU A 355 3.35 -2.35 10.65
C LEU A 355 2.03 -2.83 11.25
N VAL A 356 1.88 -4.15 11.38
CA VAL A 356 0.69 -4.77 11.97
C VAL A 356 1.07 -5.27 13.35
N VAL A 357 0.41 -4.73 14.38
CA VAL A 357 0.72 -5.00 15.78
C VAL A 357 -0.45 -5.73 16.41
N HIS A 358 -0.19 -6.91 16.96
CA HIS A 358 -1.19 -7.72 17.63
C HIS A 358 -0.82 -7.91 19.10
N LEU A 359 -1.76 -7.57 19.98
CA LEU A 359 -1.68 -7.92 21.40
C LEU A 359 -2.45 -9.22 21.61
N ALA A 360 -1.76 -10.28 22.02
CA ALA A 360 -2.34 -11.61 22.17
C ALA A 360 -3.50 -11.60 23.19
N ALA A 361 -4.58 -12.31 22.87
CA ALA A 361 -5.76 -12.41 23.75
C ALA A 361 -5.41 -12.95 25.14
N GLN A 362 -4.43 -13.85 25.23
CA GLN A 362 -3.94 -14.47 26.46
C GLN A 362 -3.35 -13.46 27.48
N VAL A 363 -3.01 -12.24 27.04
CA VAL A 363 -2.63 -11.16 27.96
C VAL A 363 -3.79 -10.79 28.90
N ALA A 364 -5.03 -11.02 28.49
CA ALA A 364 -6.20 -10.83 29.33
C ALA A 364 -6.18 -11.71 30.58
N ASP A 365 -5.75 -12.96 30.43
CA ASP A 365 -5.77 -13.96 31.49
C ASP A 365 -4.73 -13.65 32.57
N GLU A 366 -3.57 -13.13 32.16
CA GLU A 366 -2.44 -12.90 33.07
C GLU A 366 -2.31 -11.47 33.58
N ALA A 367 -2.78 -10.47 32.82
CA ALA A 367 -2.64 -9.06 33.16
C ALA A 367 -3.97 -8.31 33.25
N GLY A 368 -5.10 -8.95 32.90
CA GLY A 368 -6.45 -8.36 32.89
C GLY A 368 -6.91 -7.85 31.52
N GLN A 369 -8.22 -7.56 31.42
CA GLN A 369 -8.89 -7.19 30.16
C GLN A 369 -8.66 -5.74 29.70
N GLY A 370 -8.07 -4.90 30.57
CA GLY A 370 -7.90 -3.48 30.28
C GLY A 370 -6.90 -3.22 29.14
N PRO A 371 -6.95 -2.03 28.52
CA PRO A 371 -6.00 -1.65 27.48
C PRO A 371 -4.56 -1.69 28.01
N ARG A 372 -3.63 -1.98 27.10
CA ARG A 372 -2.19 -1.94 27.33
C ARG A 372 -1.57 -0.91 26.40
N ARG A 373 -0.72 -0.08 26.99
CA ARG A 373 0.03 0.91 26.25
C ARG A 373 1.03 0.22 25.35
N VAL A 374 0.97 0.54 24.06
CA VAL A 374 1.96 0.16 23.07
C VAL A 374 2.62 1.42 22.53
N THR A 375 3.96 1.43 22.51
CA THR A 375 4.74 2.52 21.93
C THR A 375 5.50 2.00 20.72
N LEU A 376 5.37 2.68 19.58
CA LEU A 376 6.10 2.40 18.34
C LEU A 376 7.14 3.49 18.09
N HIS A 377 8.41 3.09 18.01
CA HIS A 377 9.49 3.98 17.58
C HIS A 377 9.75 3.69 16.11
N VAL A 378 9.37 4.63 15.24
CA VAL A 378 9.48 4.49 13.79
C VAL A 378 10.59 5.42 13.31
N ARG A 379 11.55 4.88 12.58
CA ARG A 379 12.61 5.66 11.93
C ARG A 379 12.74 5.28 10.47
N VAL A 380 12.82 6.29 9.61
CA VAL A 380 13.12 6.13 8.19
C VAL A 380 14.45 6.85 7.91
N ARG A 381 15.48 6.11 7.47
CA ARG A 381 16.80 6.68 7.13
C ARG A 381 17.06 6.62 5.64
N GLY A 382 17.99 7.45 5.17
CA GLY A 382 18.39 7.53 3.76
C GLY A 382 17.64 8.63 3.01
N ALA A 383 18.30 9.19 2.01
CA ALA A 383 17.67 10.14 1.10
C ALA A 383 16.76 9.38 0.12
N ALA A 384 15.60 9.96 -0.20
CA ALA A 384 14.76 9.48 -1.27
C ALA A 384 15.52 9.52 -2.60
N GLN A 385 15.39 8.46 -3.38
CA GLN A 385 16.06 8.28 -4.67
C GLN A 385 15.01 8.21 -5.79
N ALA A 386 15.45 8.44 -7.02
CA ALA A 386 14.59 8.21 -8.17
C ALA A 386 14.20 6.72 -8.25
N GLY A 387 12.93 6.46 -8.57
CA GLY A 387 12.45 5.11 -8.84
C GLY A 387 13.11 4.48 -10.08
N PRO A 388 12.84 3.20 -10.34
CA PRO A 388 13.58 2.40 -11.31
C PRO A 388 13.25 2.72 -12.79
N GLY A 389 12.38 3.70 -13.05
CA GLY A 389 12.03 4.12 -14.41
C GLY A 389 11.07 3.15 -15.10
N TYR A 390 9.88 2.96 -14.52
CA TYR A 390 8.81 2.13 -15.09
C TYR A 390 8.33 2.61 -16.47
N ALA A 391 8.04 1.68 -17.38
CA ALA A 391 7.51 1.93 -18.73
C ALA A 391 5.99 2.08 -18.78
N GLY A 392 5.35 2.31 -17.63
CA GLY A 392 3.91 2.40 -17.47
C GLY A 392 3.53 2.71 -16.03
N SER A 393 2.26 2.52 -15.70
CA SER A 393 1.73 2.65 -14.33
C SER A 393 1.46 1.28 -13.72
N SER A 394 1.58 1.18 -12.40
CA SER A 394 1.03 0.07 -11.64
C SER A 394 -0.49 0.10 -11.62
N GLU A 395 -1.10 -1.06 -11.35
CA GLU A 395 -2.50 -1.14 -10.95
C GLU A 395 -2.57 -1.79 -9.56
N PRO A 396 -3.07 -1.09 -8.51
CA PRO A 396 -3.58 0.29 -8.54
C PRO A 396 -2.44 1.30 -8.75
N ARG A 397 -2.79 2.48 -9.27
CA ARG A 397 -1.82 3.54 -9.57
C ARG A 397 -1.15 4.08 -8.30
N GLY A 398 0.15 4.33 -8.38
CA GLY A 398 0.94 4.98 -7.33
C GLY A 398 1.29 4.09 -6.14
N VAL A 399 1.00 2.78 -6.20
CA VAL A 399 1.30 1.85 -5.09
C VAL A 399 2.81 1.69 -4.83
N PHE A 400 3.65 2.00 -5.83
CA PHE A 400 5.12 1.92 -5.76
C PHE A 400 5.80 3.29 -5.63
N ASP A 401 5.04 4.31 -5.26
CA ASP A 401 5.51 5.68 -5.08
C ASP A 401 5.14 6.20 -3.69
N VAL A 402 5.91 7.15 -3.18
CA VAL A 402 5.56 7.91 -1.97
C VAL A 402 5.18 9.33 -2.41
N THR A 403 3.97 9.76 -2.07
CA THR A 403 3.50 11.10 -2.43
C THR A 403 3.73 12.10 -1.31
N ALA A 404 3.74 13.39 -1.63
CA ALA A 404 3.75 14.45 -0.61
C ALA A 404 2.55 14.34 0.35
N GLY A 405 1.39 13.88 -0.14
CA GLY A 405 0.21 13.64 0.68
C GLY A 405 0.44 12.53 1.73
N ASP A 406 1.17 11.47 1.36
CA ASP A 406 1.51 10.40 2.30
C ASP A 406 2.44 10.89 3.40
N LEU A 407 3.43 11.71 3.05
CA LEU A 407 4.35 12.32 4.03
C LEU A 407 3.62 13.26 4.99
N VAL A 408 2.69 14.08 4.48
CA VAL A 408 1.87 14.96 5.32
C VAL A 408 0.95 14.16 6.23
N ALA A 409 0.30 13.11 5.72
CA ALA A 409 -0.59 12.28 6.52
C ALA A 409 0.17 11.53 7.63
N ALA A 410 1.42 11.13 7.35
CA ALA A 410 2.34 10.51 8.29
C ALA A 410 2.90 11.51 9.33
N GLY A 411 3.02 12.78 8.96
CA GLY A 411 3.41 13.89 9.83
C GLY A 411 2.28 14.34 10.76
N GLY A 412 2.12 13.67 11.90
CA GLY A 412 1.24 14.13 12.96
C GLY A 412 1.79 15.33 13.73
N SER A 413 0.99 16.38 13.90
CA SER A 413 1.30 17.60 14.66
C SER A 413 1.81 17.28 16.08
N GLY A 414 3.12 17.45 16.29
CA GLY A 414 3.78 17.30 17.58
C GLY A 414 5.20 17.86 17.53
N GLY A 415 5.37 19.13 17.90
CA GLY A 415 6.62 19.72 18.41
C GLY A 415 7.79 19.91 17.44
N ASP A 416 7.97 21.16 17.00
CA ASP A 416 9.21 21.81 16.52
C ASP A 416 10.41 20.92 16.09
N ARG A 417 10.57 20.82 14.77
CA ARG A 417 11.81 21.00 13.98
C ARG A 417 11.58 20.55 12.53
N GLY A 418 10.78 21.32 11.78
CA GLY A 418 10.53 21.04 10.36
C GLY A 418 9.52 21.94 9.66
N SER A 419 9.07 23.02 10.31
CA SER A 419 8.10 23.97 9.74
C SER A 419 8.63 24.69 8.50
N ASP A 420 9.96 24.86 8.37
CA ASP A 420 10.55 25.56 7.23
C ASP A 420 10.45 24.79 5.91
N THR A 421 10.64 23.47 5.89
CA THR A 421 10.65 22.70 4.63
C THR A 421 9.24 22.45 4.08
N VAL A 422 8.26 22.21 4.95
CA VAL A 422 6.86 22.02 4.56
C VAL A 422 6.24 23.33 4.08
N MET A 423 6.50 24.44 4.77
CA MET A 423 6.06 25.77 4.32
C MET A 423 6.78 26.20 3.04
N THR A 424 8.06 25.84 2.86
CA THR A 424 8.78 26.10 1.60
C THR A 424 8.21 25.31 0.43
N ALA A 425 7.82 24.04 0.63
CA ALA A 425 7.20 23.24 -0.43
C ALA A 425 5.83 23.78 -0.86
N VAL A 426 5.02 24.28 0.09
CA VAL A 426 3.73 24.93 -0.19
C VAL A 426 3.93 26.30 -0.85
N ALA A 427 4.93 27.08 -0.43
CA ALA A 427 5.24 28.38 -1.02
C ALA A 427 5.76 28.27 -2.47
N VAL A 428 6.63 27.29 -2.74
CA VAL A 428 7.19 27.06 -4.09
C VAL A 428 6.11 26.58 -5.07
N SER A 429 5.17 25.76 -4.61
CA SER A 429 4.04 25.31 -5.44
C SER A 429 2.98 26.40 -5.66
N GLY A 430 2.70 27.24 -4.66
CA GLY A 430 1.72 28.33 -4.77
C GLY A 430 2.19 29.50 -5.66
N ILE A 431 3.46 29.89 -5.57
CA ILE A 431 3.99 31.03 -6.34
C ILE A 431 4.24 30.63 -7.80
N GLY A 432 4.76 29.41 -8.05
CA GLY A 432 5.08 28.94 -9.40
C GLY A 432 3.87 28.91 -10.34
N ALA A 433 2.72 28.41 -9.86
CA ALA A 433 1.48 28.37 -10.63
C ALA A 433 0.90 29.77 -10.90
N GLY A 434 0.99 30.67 -9.92
CA GLY A 434 0.53 32.06 -10.06
C GLY A 434 1.32 32.85 -11.12
N THR A 435 2.65 32.72 -11.14
CA THR A 435 3.49 33.38 -12.15
C THR A 435 3.27 32.85 -13.56
N VAL A 436 3.02 31.55 -13.73
CA VAL A 436 2.74 30.97 -15.05
C VAL A 436 1.38 31.44 -15.59
N LEU A 437 0.36 31.53 -14.73
CA LEU A 437 -0.95 32.06 -15.11
C LEU A 437 -0.90 33.54 -15.49
N LEU A 438 -0.17 34.36 -14.71
CA LEU A 438 0.02 35.78 -15.04
C LEU A 438 0.85 35.96 -16.31
N GLY A 439 1.87 35.13 -16.53
CA GLY A 439 2.65 35.11 -17.76
C GLY A 439 1.80 34.76 -18.99
N ALA A 440 0.98 33.70 -18.89
CA ALA A 440 0.06 33.30 -19.95
C ALA A 440 -0.98 34.40 -20.25
N LEU A 441 -1.53 35.04 -19.21
CA LEU A 441 -2.49 36.15 -19.36
C LEU A 441 -1.84 37.39 -19.99
N GLY A 442 -0.59 37.71 -19.62
CA GLY A 442 0.19 38.80 -20.21
C GLY A 442 0.48 38.58 -21.70
N VAL A 443 0.89 37.36 -22.08
CA VAL A 443 1.12 37.00 -23.49
C VAL A 443 -0.19 37.06 -24.28
N TRP A 444 -1.29 36.57 -23.72
CA TRP A 444 -2.60 36.59 -24.37
C TRP A 444 -3.11 38.03 -24.60
N THR A 445 -2.98 38.92 -23.62
CA THR A 445 -3.42 40.32 -23.75
C THR A 445 -2.61 41.11 -24.77
N VAL A 446 -1.29 40.89 -24.86
CA VAL A 446 -0.45 41.52 -25.90
C VAL A 446 -0.81 40.98 -27.30
N ALA A 447 -1.05 39.68 -27.43
CA ALA A 447 -1.48 39.07 -28.69
C ALA A 447 -2.86 39.58 -29.14
N ALA A 448 -3.79 39.77 -28.21
CA ALA A 448 -5.13 40.30 -28.49
C ALA A 448 -5.07 41.77 -28.96
N ARG A 449 -4.24 42.61 -28.32
CA ARG A 449 -4.07 44.03 -28.71
C ARG A 449 -3.35 44.25 -30.03
N ARG A 450 -2.52 43.30 -30.48
CA ARG A 450 -1.87 43.36 -31.80
C ARG A 450 -2.84 43.02 -32.94
N ARG A 451 -3.86 42.19 -32.69
CA ARG A 451 -4.88 41.84 -33.69
C ARG A 451 -5.99 42.87 -33.85
N SER A 452 -6.04 43.89 -32.99
CA SER A 452 -7.00 45.00 -33.09
C SER A 452 -6.38 46.27 -33.70
N ARG A 453 -5.15 46.17 -34.22
CA ARG A 453 -4.41 47.27 -34.89
C ARG A 453 -3.97 46.91 -36.32
N GLU A 454 -4.45 45.77 -36.82
CA GLU A 454 -4.55 45.44 -38.25
C GLU A 454 -6.03 45.54 -38.62
#